data_AF-A0A8C6CPI2-F1
#
_entry.id   AF-A0A8C6CPI2-F1
#
_cell.length_a   1.000
_cell.length_b   1.000
_cell.length_c   1.000
_cell.angle_alpha   90.00
_cell.angle_beta   90.00
_cell.angle_gamma   90.00
#
_symmetry.space_group_name_H-M   'P 1'
#
loop_
_entity.id
_entity.type
_entity.pdbx_description
1 polymer ?
#
loop_
_entity_poly.entity_id
_entity_poly.type
_entity_poly.pdbx_seq_one_letter_code
_entity_poly.pdbx_strand_id
1 'polypeptide(L)'
;MWKLVPAAGPAREPYRLLTGVEYIVGRKNCGILIEDDQSISRHHAALTANFPVTNLSQTDEIPVLTIKDNSKYGTFVNEEKMQNGLSQILKSGDRVTFGVFESKFRVEYEPLVACSSCLDVSGKTALSHAILQLGGLTVNSWTEECTHLVMVSVKVTIKTICALICGRPIVKPEYFTEFLKAVQSKKQPPEIESFYPPVDEPAIESKNIDLSGRQERKQIFKGKTFVFLNAKQHKKLSAAVIFGGGDARLITEENKEDDSFFSAPGICVVDAGLRDSQALIPDSQKKWIHSIMDILQRLL
;
A
#
# COMPACT_ATOMS: atom_id res chain seq x y z
N MET A 1 -7.37 -4.17 -5.53
CA MET A 1 -7.86 -5.30 -6.35
C MET A 1 -9.30 -5.63 -6.01
N TRP A 2 -10.16 -5.79 -7.02
CA TRP A 2 -11.53 -6.26 -6.83
C TRP A 2 -11.62 -7.78 -6.84
N LYS A 3 -12.50 -8.32 -6.00
CA LYS A 3 -12.77 -9.74 -5.87
C LYS A 3 -14.28 -9.99 -5.81
N LEU A 4 -14.73 -11.08 -6.42
CA LEU A 4 -16.07 -11.62 -6.27
C LEU A 4 -15.99 -12.86 -5.38
N VAL A 5 -16.53 -12.78 -4.18
CA VAL A 5 -16.45 -13.80 -3.12
C VAL A 5 -17.79 -14.54 -3.03
N PRO A 6 -17.83 -15.87 -3.16
CA PRO A 6 -19.06 -16.65 -2.95
C PRO A 6 -19.63 -16.43 -1.53
N ALA A 7 -20.93 -16.19 -1.42
CA ALA A 7 -21.58 -15.92 -0.12
C ALA A 7 -21.86 -17.20 0.70
N ALA A 8 -21.99 -18.35 0.03
CA ALA A 8 -22.26 -19.65 0.65
C ALA A 8 -21.63 -20.79 -0.18
N GLY A 9 -21.44 -21.95 0.47
CA GLY A 9 -20.83 -23.14 -0.11
C GLY A 9 -19.48 -23.50 0.51
N PRO A 10 -18.84 -24.61 0.07
CA PRO A 10 -17.46 -24.92 0.48
C PRO A 10 -16.56 -23.72 0.14
N ALA A 11 -15.50 -23.51 0.91
CA ALA A 11 -14.56 -22.40 0.72
C ALA A 11 -13.96 -22.43 -0.70
N ARG A 12 -14.65 -21.78 -1.64
CA ARG A 12 -14.19 -21.58 -3.01
C ARG A 12 -13.34 -20.33 -3.02
N GLU A 13 -12.26 -20.39 -3.78
CA GLU A 13 -11.42 -19.21 -3.95
C GLU A 13 -12.21 -18.06 -4.60
N PRO A 14 -11.96 -16.81 -4.19
CA PRO A 14 -12.64 -15.68 -4.77
C PRO A 14 -12.15 -15.44 -6.21
N TYR A 15 -13.05 -15.03 -7.09
CA TYR A 15 -12.69 -14.62 -8.43
C TYR A 15 -12.04 -13.24 -8.38
N ARG A 16 -10.76 -13.18 -8.71
CA ARG A 16 -9.96 -11.95 -8.74
C ARG A 16 -10.11 -11.27 -10.09
N LEU A 17 -10.43 -9.98 -10.06
CA LEU A 17 -10.74 -9.19 -11.25
C LEU A 17 -9.58 -8.26 -11.56
N LEU A 18 -8.94 -8.47 -12.70
CA LEU A 18 -7.95 -7.56 -13.26
C LEU A 18 -8.63 -6.33 -13.85
N THR A 19 -7.92 -5.23 -13.89
CA THR A 19 -8.42 -4.00 -14.52
C THR A 19 -8.32 -4.07 -16.04
N GLY A 20 -9.27 -3.46 -16.75
CA GLY A 20 -9.30 -3.46 -18.21
C GLY A 20 -9.75 -4.78 -18.83
N VAL A 21 -10.17 -5.75 -18.01
CA VAL A 21 -10.68 -7.05 -18.45
C VAL A 21 -12.18 -7.13 -18.18
N GLU A 22 -12.94 -7.52 -19.21
CA GLU A 22 -14.36 -7.83 -19.08
C GLU A 22 -14.53 -9.31 -18.68
N TYR A 23 -15.15 -9.55 -17.53
CA TYR A 23 -15.45 -10.87 -17.01
C TYR A 23 -16.92 -11.20 -17.23
N ILE A 24 -17.18 -12.12 -18.16
CA ILE A 24 -18.53 -12.67 -18.34
C ILE A 24 -18.82 -13.67 -17.23
N VAL A 25 -19.94 -13.47 -16.54
CA VAL A 25 -20.58 -14.41 -15.63
C VAL A 25 -21.62 -15.21 -16.40
N GLY A 26 -21.65 -16.52 -16.25
CA GLY A 26 -22.66 -17.36 -16.91
C GLY A 26 -22.55 -18.83 -16.56
N ARG A 27 -23.41 -19.65 -17.17
CA ARG A 27 -23.43 -21.10 -16.95
C ARG A 27 -22.62 -21.94 -17.95
N LYS A 28 -22.04 -21.31 -18.98
CA LYS A 28 -21.26 -22.02 -20.02
C LYS A 28 -20.29 -21.08 -20.72
N ASN A 29 -19.05 -21.55 -20.98
CA ASN A 29 -18.03 -20.86 -21.78
C ASN A 29 -17.76 -19.40 -21.36
N CYS A 30 -17.59 -19.15 -20.07
CA CYS A 30 -17.46 -17.80 -19.52
C CYS A 30 -16.29 -17.68 -18.54
N GLY A 31 -15.88 -16.43 -18.26
CA GLY A 31 -14.75 -16.14 -17.36
C GLY A 31 -15.03 -16.58 -15.92
N ILE A 32 -16.26 -16.34 -15.47
CA ILE A 32 -16.79 -16.72 -14.16
C ILE A 32 -17.94 -17.71 -14.40
N LEU A 33 -17.64 -19.00 -14.24
CA LEU A 33 -18.57 -20.09 -14.50
C LEU A 33 -19.36 -20.43 -13.24
N ILE A 34 -20.69 -20.33 -13.34
CA ILE A 34 -21.64 -20.73 -12.31
C ILE A 34 -22.41 -21.94 -12.85
N GLU A 35 -22.02 -23.11 -12.37
CA GLU A 35 -22.65 -24.39 -12.72
C GLU A 35 -23.85 -24.67 -11.81
N ASP A 36 -24.71 -25.59 -12.23
CA ASP A 36 -25.84 -26.11 -11.44
C ASP A 36 -26.93 -25.11 -11.03
N ASP A 37 -26.98 -23.94 -11.65
CA ASP A 37 -28.08 -22.98 -11.52
C ASP A 37 -28.78 -22.76 -12.87
N GLN A 38 -30.00 -23.30 -13.00
CA GLN A 38 -30.78 -23.23 -14.24
C GLN A 38 -31.31 -21.82 -14.55
N SER A 39 -31.30 -20.92 -13.56
CA SER A 39 -31.68 -19.52 -13.74
C SER A 39 -30.54 -18.66 -14.30
N ILE A 40 -29.34 -19.22 -14.46
CA ILE A 40 -28.21 -18.50 -15.04
C ILE A 40 -28.21 -18.59 -16.57
N SER A 41 -28.26 -17.44 -17.26
CA SER A 41 -28.04 -17.37 -18.71
C SER A 41 -26.63 -17.84 -19.11
N ARG A 42 -26.44 -18.23 -20.37
CA ARG A 42 -25.09 -18.58 -20.89
C ARG A 42 -24.11 -17.40 -20.79
N HIS A 43 -24.60 -16.21 -21.11
CA HIS A 43 -23.97 -14.91 -20.83
C HIS A 43 -24.95 -14.15 -19.96
N HIS A 44 -24.71 -14.13 -18.65
CA HIS A 44 -25.65 -13.60 -17.66
C HIS A 44 -25.37 -12.14 -17.38
N ALA A 45 -24.15 -11.82 -16.97
CA ALA A 45 -23.72 -10.47 -16.67
C ALA A 45 -22.26 -10.28 -17.10
N ALA A 46 -21.86 -9.02 -17.27
CA ALA A 46 -20.48 -8.62 -17.49
C ALA A 46 -20.00 -7.77 -16.32
N LEU A 47 -18.84 -8.12 -15.77
CA LEU A 47 -18.14 -7.38 -14.71
C LEU A 47 -16.86 -6.77 -15.27
N THR A 48 -16.62 -5.49 -15.01
CA THR A 48 -15.40 -4.80 -15.48
C THR A 48 -14.87 -3.88 -14.40
N ALA A 49 -13.58 -3.99 -14.08
CA ALA A 49 -12.89 -3.05 -13.21
C ALA A 49 -12.03 -2.10 -14.05
N ASN A 50 -12.18 -0.79 -13.89
CA ASN A 50 -11.40 0.20 -14.64
C ASN A 50 -11.01 1.39 -13.77
N PHE A 51 -9.86 2.00 -14.04
CA PHE A 51 -9.53 3.29 -13.46
C PHE A 51 -10.38 4.39 -14.11
N PRO A 52 -10.89 5.38 -13.33
CA PRO A 52 -11.70 6.48 -13.87
C PRO A 52 -10.96 7.35 -14.88
N VAL A 53 -9.64 7.47 -14.75
CA VAL A 53 -8.79 8.30 -15.59
C VAL A 53 -7.89 7.42 -16.45
N THR A 54 -7.79 7.75 -17.74
CA THR A 54 -6.97 7.04 -18.73
C THR A 54 -5.46 7.31 -18.62
N ASN A 55 -5.05 8.34 -17.87
CA ASN A 55 -3.65 8.63 -17.56
C ASN A 55 -3.17 7.84 -16.34
N LEU A 56 -2.78 6.60 -16.61
CA LEU A 56 -2.36 5.59 -15.63
C LEU A 56 -1.06 5.93 -14.87
N SER A 57 -0.39 7.04 -15.22
CA SER A 57 0.87 7.46 -14.61
C SER A 57 0.72 8.06 -13.21
N GLN A 58 -0.48 8.49 -12.82
CA GLN A 58 -0.76 9.18 -11.56
C GLN A 58 -2.23 9.01 -11.13
N THR A 59 -2.70 7.78 -10.92
CA THR A 59 -4.01 7.60 -10.27
C THR A 59 -3.79 7.46 -8.77
N ASP A 60 -4.21 8.45 -7.98
CA ASP A 60 -4.42 8.28 -6.53
C ASP A 60 -5.78 7.60 -6.26
N GLU A 61 -6.52 7.30 -7.33
CA GLU A 61 -7.87 6.72 -7.29
C GLU A 61 -7.83 5.20 -7.47
N ILE A 62 -8.70 4.52 -6.74
CA ILE A 62 -8.93 3.08 -6.86
C ILE A 62 -9.74 2.76 -8.12
N PRO A 63 -9.59 1.58 -8.73
CA PRO A 63 -10.42 1.19 -9.86
C PRO A 63 -11.90 1.09 -9.45
N VAL A 64 -12.79 1.46 -10.36
CA VAL A 64 -14.25 1.34 -10.21
C VAL A 64 -14.69 0.00 -10.80
N LEU A 65 -15.46 -0.77 -10.04
CA LEU A 65 -16.09 -1.99 -10.51
C LEU A 65 -17.50 -1.69 -11.03
N THR A 66 -17.79 -2.13 -12.25
CA THR A 66 -19.13 -2.05 -12.84
C THR A 66 -19.66 -3.43 -13.19
N ILE A 67 -20.98 -3.55 -13.17
CA ILE A 67 -21.72 -4.75 -13.56
C ILE A 67 -22.82 -4.38 -14.57
N LYS A 68 -23.02 -5.21 -15.58
CA LYS A 68 -24.11 -5.09 -16.56
C LYS A 68 -24.85 -6.40 -16.68
N ASP A 69 -26.15 -6.39 -16.36
CA ASP A 69 -27.04 -7.54 -16.54
C ASP A 69 -27.44 -7.67 -18.03
N ASN A 70 -27.41 -8.89 -18.55
CA ASN A 70 -27.91 -9.24 -19.89
C ASN A 70 -28.78 -10.52 -19.84
N SER A 71 -29.26 -10.88 -18.65
CA SER A 71 -29.83 -12.20 -18.39
C SER A 71 -31.34 -12.25 -18.58
N LYS A 72 -31.89 -13.48 -18.62
CA LYS A 72 -33.33 -13.70 -18.71
C LYS A 72 -34.04 -13.44 -17.37
N TYR A 73 -33.43 -13.91 -16.27
CA TYR A 73 -34.06 -13.88 -14.94
C TYR A 73 -33.63 -12.67 -14.09
N GLY A 74 -32.57 -11.98 -14.50
CA GLY A 74 -32.06 -10.76 -13.87
C GLY A 74 -30.87 -11.01 -12.97
N THR A 75 -30.14 -9.93 -12.72
CA THR A 75 -29.12 -9.82 -11.67
C THR A 75 -29.65 -8.87 -10.59
N PHE A 76 -29.33 -9.14 -9.33
CA PHE A 76 -29.76 -8.33 -8.18
C PHE A 76 -28.53 -7.81 -7.43
N VAL A 77 -28.52 -6.53 -7.10
CA VAL A 77 -27.50 -5.90 -6.27
C VAL A 77 -28.18 -5.44 -4.99
N ASN A 78 -27.71 -5.94 -3.84
CA ASN A 78 -28.33 -5.69 -2.53
C ASN A 78 -29.84 -5.94 -2.53
N GLU A 79 -30.26 -7.06 -3.13
CA GLU A 79 -31.66 -7.50 -3.27
C GLU A 79 -32.51 -6.67 -4.24
N GLU A 80 -31.97 -5.57 -4.79
CA GLU A 80 -32.63 -4.76 -5.81
C GLU A 80 -32.32 -5.30 -7.20
N LYS A 81 -33.37 -5.54 -8.00
CA LYS A 81 -33.22 -6.03 -9.37
C LYS A 81 -32.63 -4.95 -10.25
N MET A 82 -31.54 -5.27 -10.94
CA MET A 82 -30.93 -4.38 -11.92
C MET A 82 -31.83 -4.17 -13.12
N GLN A 83 -31.73 -3.01 -13.74
CA GLN A 83 -32.30 -2.78 -15.07
C GLN A 83 -31.46 -3.51 -16.13
N ASN A 84 -32.10 -4.43 -16.87
CA ASN A 84 -31.45 -5.21 -17.91
C ASN A 84 -30.81 -4.30 -18.98
N GLY A 85 -29.55 -4.59 -19.34
CA GLY A 85 -28.79 -3.84 -20.33
C GLY A 85 -28.14 -2.55 -19.83
N LEU A 86 -28.42 -2.09 -18.61
CA LEU A 86 -27.74 -0.94 -18.03
C LEU A 86 -26.60 -1.35 -17.11
N SER A 87 -25.54 -0.53 -17.10
CA SER A 87 -24.40 -0.72 -16.20
C SER A 87 -24.66 -0.04 -14.86
N GLN A 88 -24.25 -0.70 -13.78
CA GLN A 88 -24.30 -0.19 -12.42
C GLN A 88 -22.90 -0.25 -11.79
N ILE A 89 -22.55 0.78 -11.01
CA ILE A 89 -21.30 0.81 -10.24
C ILE A 89 -21.53 0.01 -8.94
N LEU A 90 -20.56 -0.84 -8.60
CA LEU A 90 -20.54 -1.61 -7.36
C LEU A 90 -19.58 -0.98 -6.34
N LYS A 91 -19.93 -1.13 -5.06
CA LYS A 91 -19.13 -0.75 -3.90
C LYS A 91 -18.64 -2.01 -3.18
N SER A 92 -17.51 -1.89 -2.49
CA SER A 92 -17.01 -2.98 -1.64
C SER A 92 -18.04 -3.29 -0.56
N GLY A 93 -18.40 -4.56 -0.41
CA GLY A 93 -19.45 -5.04 0.48
C GLY A 93 -20.79 -5.30 -0.20
N ASP A 94 -21.02 -4.81 -1.42
CA ASP A 94 -22.27 -5.06 -2.14
C ASP A 94 -22.49 -6.57 -2.36
N ARG A 95 -23.74 -7.00 -2.17
CA ARG A 95 -24.18 -8.37 -2.42
C ARG A 95 -24.71 -8.47 -3.84
N VAL A 96 -24.23 -9.45 -4.60
CA VAL A 96 -24.66 -9.69 -5.97
C VAL A 96 -25.26 -11.07 -6.07
N THR A 97 -26.50 -11.16 -6.53
CA THR A 97 -27.18 -12.43 -6.82
C THR A 97 -27.42 -12.51 -8.32
N PHE A 98 -26.92 -13.57 -8.94
CA PHE A 98 -27.20 -13.85 -10.35
C PHE A 98 -28.39 -14.81 -10.44
N GLY A 99 -29.39 -14.49 -11.25
CA GLY A 99 -30.58 -15.32 -11.37
C GLY A 99 -31.46 -15.28 -10.12
N VAL A 100 -32.19 -16.37 -9.86
CA VAL A 100 -33.25 -16.41 -8.82
C VAL A 100 -33.03 -17.50 -7.75
N PHE A 101 -31.90 -18.21 -7.79
CA PHE A 101 -31.56 -19.24 -6.80
C PHE A 101 -30.40 -18.78 -5.89
N GLU A 102 -29.46 -19.68 -5.59
CA GLU A 102 -28.42 -19.50 -4.54
C GLU A 102 -27.06 -19.02 -5.09
N SER A 103 -27.03 -18.51 -6.32
CA SER A 103 -25.84 -17.92 -6.95
C SER A 103 -25.52 -16.53 -6.39
N LYS A 104 -25.21 -16.49 -5.09
CA LYS A 104 -25.01 -15.28 -4.26
C LYS A 104 -23.53 -15.03 -4.00
N PHE A 105 -23.12 -13.78 -4.16
CA PHE A 105 -21.74 -13.33 -4.01
C PHE A 105 -21.69 -12.01 -3.23
N ARG A 106 -20.51 -11.68 -2.73
CA ARG A 106 -20.15 -10.37 -2.22
C ARG A 106 -18.98 -9.84 -3.03
N VAL A 107 -19.04 -8.59 -3.47
CA VAL A 107 -17.87 -7.93 -4.04
C VAL A 107 -17.02 -7.31 -2.94
N GLU A 108 -15.71 -7.45 -3.05
CA GLU A 108 -14.75 -6.92 -2.09
C GLU A 108 -13.63 -6.19 -2.81
N TYR A 109 -13.27 -5.02 -2.29
CA TYR A 109 -12.05 -4.33 -2.68
C TYR A 109 -10.97 -4.56 -1.62
N GLU A 110 -9.85 -5.11 -2.06
CA GLU A 110 -8.64 -5.25 -1.25
C GLU A 110 -7.60 -4.22 -1.70
N PRO A 111 -7.22 -3.25 -0.86
CA PRO A 111 -6.22 -2.25 -1.22
C PRO A 111 -4.89 -2.89 -1.62
N LEU A 112 -4.28 -2.35 -2.68
CA LEU A 112 -2.97 -2.78 -3.14
C LEU A 112 -2.17 -1.54 -3.50
N VAL A 113 -1.38 -1.06 -2.55
CA VAL A 113 -0.54 0.12 -2.70
C VAL A 113 0.92 -0.29 -2.47
N ALA A 114 1.73 -0.23 -3.52
CA ALA A 114 3.13 -0.63 -3.49
C ALA A 114 4.05 0.58 -3.54
N CYS A 115 4.95 0.71 -2.56
CA CYS A 115 6.03 1.67 -2.62
C CYS A 115 7.30 0.98 -3.09
N SER A 116 8.01 1.53 -4.06
CA SER A 116 9.31 0.98 -4.49
C SER A 116 10.48 1.67 -3.78
N SER A 117 11.55 0.91 -3.51
CA SER A 117 12.83 1.45 -3.03
C SER A 117 13.99 0.79 -3.78
N CYS A 118 15.01 1.58 -4.11
CA CYS A 118 16.22 1.10 -4.79
C CYS A 118 15.99 0.31 -6.10
N LEU A 119 14.87 0.52 -6.77
CA LEU A 119 14.61 -0.03 -8.11
C LEU A 119 15.10 0.94 -9.20
N ASP A 120 15.65 0.37 -10.27
CA ASP A 120 15.96 1.09 -11.50
C ASP A 120 14.69 1.46 -12.28
N VAL A 121 14.85 2.17 -13.40
CA VAL A 121 13.73 2.67 -14.20
C VAL A 121 12.90 1.50 -14.75
N SER A 122 13.56 0.48 -15.32
CA SER A 122 12.91 -0.72 -15.86
C SER A 122 12.09 -1.46 -14.81
N GLY A 123 12.66 -1.68 -13.62
CA GLY A 123 12.00 -2.37 -12.52
C GLY A 123 10.79 -1.60 -12.00
N LYS A 124 10.87 -0.26 -11.91
CA LYS A 124 9.73 0.58 -11.57
C LYS A 124 8.61 0.50 -12.60
N THR A 125 8.94 0.54 -13.89
CA THR A 125 7.96 0.43 -14.98
C THR A 125 7.27 -0.94 -14.97
N ALA A 126 8.04 -2.03 -14.84
CA ALA A 126 7.49 -3.38 -14.79
C ALA A 126 6.58 -3.58 -13.56
N LEU A 127 7.02 -3.10 -12.39
CA LEU A 127 6.21 -3.12 -11.17
C LEU A 127 4.92 -2.33 -11.35
N SER A 128 5.01 -1.09 -11.84
CA SER A 128 3.85 -0.22 -12.05
C SER A 128 2.83 -0.87 -12.98
N HIS A 129 3.28 -1.46 -14.10
CA HIS A 129 2.40 -2.19 -15.01
C HIS A 129 1.69 -3.37 -14.32
N ALA A 130 2.43 -4.20 -13.58
CA ALA A 130 1.83 -5.37 -12.90
C ALA A 130 0.81 -4.95 -11.83
N ILE A 131 1.17 -3.98 -11.00
CA ILE A 131 0.33 -3.43 -9.92
C ILE A 131 -0.95 -2.81 -10.48
N LEU A 132 -0.82 -2.03 -11.56
CA LEU A 132 -1.94 -1.39 -12.23
C LEU A 132 -2.93 -2.42 -12.76
N GLN A 133 -2.45 -3.46 -13.45
CA GLN A 133 -3.29 -4.56 -13.96
C GLN A 133 -4.02 -5.31 -12.84
N LEU A 134 -3.39 -5.45 -11.66
CA LEU A 134 -4.00 -6.00 -10.45
C LEU A 134 -5.02 -5.03 -9.78
N GLY A 135 -5.19 -3.81 -10.32
CA GLY A 135 -6.06 -2.78 -9.75
C GLY A 135 -5.51 -2.18 -8.46
N GLY A 136 -4.19 -2.06 -8.38
CA GLY A 136 -3.45 -1.37 -7.33
C GLY A 136 -2.71 -0.15 -7.83
N LEU A 137 -2.00 0.52 -6.92
CA LEU A 137 -1.29 1.78 -7.13
C LEU A 137 0.18 1.65 -6.76
N THR A 138 1.04 2.33 -7.51
CA THR A 138 2.45 2.51 -7.14
C THR A 138 2.71 3.93 -6.64
N VAL A 139 3.36 4.06 -5.49
CA VAL A 139 3.67 5.36 -4.88
C VAL A 139 5.17 5.56 -4.71
N ASN A 140 5.61 6.81 -4.86
CA ASN A 140 7.02 7.20 -4.75
C ASN A 140 7.47 7.45 -3.30
N SER A 141 6.54 7.74 -2.40
CA SER A 141 6.79 8.00 -0.99
C SER A 141 5.96 7.03 -0.15
N TRP A 142 6.49 6.64 1.01
CA TRP A 142 5.77 5.77 1.93
C TRP A 142 4.65 6.54 2.64
N THR A 143 3.50 5.91 2.78
CA THR A 143 2.31 6.38 3.52
C THR A 143 1.72 5.21 4.33
N GLU A 144 0.81 5.47 5.26
CA GLU A 144 0.17 4.38 6.04
C GLU A 144 -0.67 3.43 5.17
N GLU A 145 -1.17 3.94 4.05
CA GLU A 145 -1.93 3.18 3.06
C GLU A 145 -1.05 2.21 2.26
N CYS A 146 0.28 2.37 2.30
CA CYS A 146 1.19 1.43 1.68
C CYS A 146 1.00 0.03 2.28
N THR A 147 0.77 -0.93 1.39
CA THR A 147 0.56 -2.34 1.73
C THR A 147 1.85 -3.15 1.62
N HIS A 148 2.74 -2.76 0.71
CA HIS A 148 3.97 -3.48 0.40
C HIS A 148 5.11 -2.50 0.13
N LEU A 149 6.30 -2.83 0.61
CA LEU A 149 7.54 -2.22 0.15
C LEU A 149 8.22 -3.17 -0.85
N VAL A 150 8.62 -2.64 -2.00
CA VAL A 150 9.19 -3.44 -3.09
C VAL A 150 10.65 -3.07 -3.33
N MET A 151 11.53 -4.07 -3.23
CA MET A 151 12.97 -3.93 -3.48
C MET A 151 13.62 -5.27 -3.83
N VAL A 152 14.70 -5.24 -4.62
CA VAL A 152 15.44 -6.46 -5.03
C VAL A 152 16.27 -7.03 -3.89
N SER A 153 16.94 -6.16 -3.13
CA SER A 153 17.68 -6.49 -1.92
C SER A 153 17.39 -5.47 -0.83
N VAL A 154 17.41 -5.89 0.44
CA VAL A 154 17.09 -5.02 1.57
C VAL A 154 18.26 -4.11 1.90
N LYS A 155 18.03 -2.81 1.70
CA LYS A 155 18.86 -1.70 2.21
C LYS A 155 18.06 -0.91 3.23
N VAL A 156 18.71 -0.37 4.26
CA VAL A 156 18.03 0.37 5.35
C VAL A 156 17.78 1.82 4.94
N THR A 157 16.89 1.96 3.97
CA THR A 157 16.32 3.26 3.58
C THR A 157 15.24 3.69 4.56
N ILE A 158 14.86 4.97 4.53
CA ILE A 158 13.73 5.46 5.34
C ILE A 158 12.43 4.71 5.03
N LYS A 159 12.21 4.31 3.78
CA LYS A 159 11.04 3.52 3.38
C LYS A 159 11.05 2.14 4.03
N THR A 160 12.22 1.52 4.14
CA THR A 160 12.45 0.25 4.85
C THR A 160 12.05 0.40 6.32
N ILE A 161 12.54 1.44 6.97
CA ILE A 161 12.20 1.73 8.37
C ILE A 161 10.69 1.93 8.53
N CYS A 162 10.06 2.76 7.69
CA CYS A 162 8.62 2.99 7.75
C CYS A 162 7.82 1.71 7.52
N ALA A 163 8.20 0.87 6.54
CA ALA A 163 7.52 -0.40 6.30
C ALA A 163 7.60 -1.34 7.50
N LEU A 164 8.77 -1.44 8.12
CA LEU A 164 8.97 -2.25 9.33
C LEU A 164 8.17 -1.71 10.51
N ILE A 165 8.14 -0.39 10.72
CA ILE A 165 7.34 0.26 11.76
C ILE A 165 5.85 0.00 11.55
N CYS A 166 5.35 0.16 10.32
CA CYS A 166 3.96 -0.10 9.98
C CYS A 166 3.60 -1.60 9.95
N GLY A 167 4.58 -2.50 10.12
CA GLY A 167 4.39 -3.95 10.07
C GLY A 167 3.99 -4.46 8.69
N ARG A 168 4.48 -3.81 7.62
CA ARG A 168 4.20 -4.18 6.23
C ARG A 168 5.32 -5.05 5.65
N PRO A 169 4.99 -6.02 4.77
CA PRO A 169 5.97 -6.89 4.14
C PRO A 169 6.89 -6.12 3.19
N ILE A 170 8.13 -6.62 3.10
CA ILE A 170 9.12 -6.21 2.10
C ILE A 170 9.27 -7.38 1.12
N VAL A 171 9.00 -7.14 -0.16
CA VAL A 171 8.99 -8.20 -1.19
C VAL A 171 9.81 -7.81 -2.41
N LYS A 172 10.25 -8.81 -3.16
CA LYS A 172 10.85 -8.62 -4.47
C LYS A 172 9.80 -8.21 -5.52
N PRO A 173 10.17 -7.48 -6.59
CA PRO A 173 9.24 -7.11 -7.66
C PRO A 173 8.52 -8.29 -8.30
N GLU A 174 9.17 -9.46 -8.37
CA GLU A 174 8.66 -10.65 -9.03
C GLU A 174 7.36 -11.16 -8.40
N TYR A 175 7.13 -10.89 -7.11
CA TYR A 175 5.88 -11.24 -6.43
C TYR A 175 4.65 -10.76 -7.20
N PHE A 176 4.66 -9.50 -7.64
CA PHE A 176 3.52 -8.92 -8.35
C PHE A 176 3.40 -9.42 -9.79
N THR A 177 4.52 -9.73 -10.44
CA THR A 177 4.47 -10.35 -11.78
C THR A 177 3.93 -11.77 -11.72
N GLU A 178 4.31 -12.56 -10.72
CA GLU A 178 3.79 -13.92 -10.53
C GLU A 178 2.34 -13.89 -10.04
N PHE A 179 1.97 -12.92 -9.22
CA PHE A 179 0.58 -12.73 -8.82
C PHE A 179 -0.32 -12.39 -10.01
N LEU A 180 0.12 -11.48 -10.90
CA LEU A 180 -0.60 -11.19 -12.13
C LEU A 180 -0.78 -12.44 -13.00
N LYS A 181 0.29 -13.21 -13.22
CA LYS A 181 0.24 -14.47 -14.00
C LYS A 181 -0.70 -15.49 -13.37
N ALA A 182 -0.68 -15.62 -12.05
CA ALA A 182 -1.57 -16.52 -11.32
C ALA A 182 -3.05 -16.16 -11.54
N VAL A 183 -3.39 -14.88 -11.43
CA VAL A 183 -4.77 -14.40 -11.68
C VAL A 183 -5.20 -14.64 -13.13
N GLN A 184 -4.34 -14.32 -14.10
CA GLN A 184 -4.60 -14.58 -15.53
C GLN A 184 -4.82 -16.06 -15.81
N SER A 185 -4.08 -16.93 -15.12
CA SER A 185 -4.16 -18.39 -15.26
C SER A 185 -5.21 -19.05 -14.36
N LYS A 186 -6.01 -18.26 -13.60
CA LYS A 186 -6.98 -18.75 -12.61
C LYS A 186 -6.37 -19.71 -11.58
N LYS A 187 -5.14 -19.44 -11.15
CA LYS A 187 -4.40 -20.17 -10.11
C LYS A 187 -4.38 -19.39 -8.80
N GLN A 188 -4.00 -20.08 -7.72
CA GLN A 188 -3.80 -19.45 -6.42
C GLN A 188 -2.70 -18.36 -6.49
N PRO A 189 -2.85 -17.24 -5.75
CA PRO A 189 -1.78 -16.26 -5.62
C PRO A 189 -0.49 -16.90 -5.07
N PRO A 190 0.68 -16.36 -5.44
CA PRO A 190 1.94 -16.81 -4.86
C PRO A 190 2.00 -16.55 -3.35
N GLU A 191 2.67 -17.45 -2.62
CA GLU A 191 2.99 -17.24 -1.20
C GLU A 191 4.00 -16.10 -1.07
N ILE A 192 3.67 -15.08 -0.27
CA ILE A 192 4.45 -13.84 -0.17
C ILE A 192 5.84 -14.09 0.42
N GLU A 193 5.97 -15.07 1.31
CA GLU A 193 7.20 -15.47 2.01
C GLU A 193 8.27 -15.97 1.02
N SER A 194 7.84 -16.56 -0.10
CA SER A 194 8.73 -17.02 -1.17
C SER A 194 9.41 -15.86 -1.92
N PHE A 195 8.97 -14.63 -1.71
CA PHE A 195 9.45 -13.43 -2.38
C PHE A 195 10.12 -12.44 -1.44
N TYR A 196 10.54 -12.85 -0.24
CA TYR A 196 11.34 -11.98 0.61
C TYR A 196 12.73 -11.72 0.00
N PRO A 197 13.15 -10.44 -0.13
CA PRO A 197 14.45 -10.10 -0.68
C PRO A 197 15.58 -10.47 0.30
N PRO A 198 16.76 -10.86 -0.22
CA PRO A 198 17.94 -11.02 0.62
C PRO A 198 18.34 -9.67 1.23
N VAL A 199 19.00 -9.71 2.39
CA VAL A 199 19.54 -8.50 3.01
C VAL A 199 20.90 -8.14 2.43
N ASP A 200 21.05 -6.89 2.03
CA ASP A 200 22.25 -6.31 1.44
C ASP A 200 22.53 -4.95 2.12
N GLU A 201 22.79 -4.99 3.43
CA GLU A 201 23.07 -3.81 4.25
C GLU A 201 24.43 -3.93 4.94
N PRO A 202 25.47 -3.27 4.41
CA PRO A 202 26.81 -3.30 5.00
C PRO A 202 26.87 -2.72 6.42
N ALA A 203 25.98 -1.78 6.76
CA ALA A 203 25.99 -1.11 8.06
C ALA A 203 25.43 -1.97 9.21
N ILE A 204 24.84 -3.13 8.92
CA ILE A 204 24.27 -4.03 9.92
C ILE A 204 25.00 -5.37 9.88
N GLU A 205 25.95 -5.55 10.79
CA GLU A 205 26.79 -6.76 10.88
C GLU A 205 26.07 -8.02 11.38
N SER A 206 24.74 -8.02 11.54
CA SER A 206 24.04 -9.12 12.18
C SER A 206 23.47 -10.13 11.18
N LYS A 207 23.80 -11.41 11.37
CA LYS A 207 23.18 -12.55 10.66
C LYS A 207 21.70 -12.76 11.00
N ASN A 208 21.15 -11.97 11.95
CA ASN A 208 19.83 -12.15 12.56
C ASN A 208 18.99 -10.86 12.51
N ILE A 209 18.91 -10.21 11.34
CA ILE A 209 18.04 -9.04 11.15
C ILE A 209 16.59 -9.51 11.05
N ASP A 210 15.75 -9.05 11.96
CA ASP A 210 14.33 -9.37 11.94
C ASP A 210 13.54 -8.36 11.07
N LEU A 211 13.16 -8.80 9.88
CA LEU A 211 12.34 -8.03 8.94
C LEU A 211 10.85 -8.40 8.98
N SER A 212 10.43 -9.30 9.89
CA SER A 212 9.03 -9.68 10.04
C SER A 212 8.17 -8.52 10.53
N GLY A 213 6.87 -8.53 10.24
CA GLY A 213 5.95 -7.51 10.73
C GLY A 213 5.73 -7.62 12.25
N ARG A 214 6.02 -6.55 12.99
CA ARG A 214 5.84 -6.48 14.46
C ARG A 214 5.02 -5.25 14.84
N GLN A 215 3.87 -5.46 15.49
CA GLN A 215 2.98 -4.35 15.85
C GLN A 215 3.58 -3.43 16.91
N GLU A 216 4.47 -3.94 17.75
CA GLU A 216 5.17 -3.20 18.80
C GLU A 216 5.99 -2.04 18.22
N ARG A 217 6.45 -2.17 16.96
CA ARG A 217 7.25 -1.13 16.30
C ARG A 217 6.47 0.16 16.05
N LYS A 218 5.14 0.12 15.97
CA LYS A 218 4.28 1.31 15.88
C LYS A 218 4.30 2.19 17.13
N GLN A 219 4.93 1.72 18.21
CA GLN A 219 5.01 2.43 19.48
C GLN A 219 6.48 2.62 19.93
N ILE A 220 7.44 2.35 19.04
CA ILE A 220 8.88 2.40 19.37
C ILE A 220 9.34 3.80 19.84
N PHE A 221 8.63 4.86 19.44
CA PHE A 221 8.90 6.24 19.81
C PHE A 221 7.84 6.83 20.74
N LYS A 222 6.99 5.99 21.35
CA LYS A 222 5.94 6.45 22.26
C LYS A 222 6.50 7.32 23.39
N GLY A 223 5.91 8.49 23.58
CA GLY A 223 6.33 9.46 24.61
C GLY A 223 7.67 10.14 24.30
N LYS A 224 8.13 10.08 23.05
CA LYS A 224 9.31 10.81 22.58
C LYS A 224 8.90 11.91 21.60
N THR A 225 9.55 13.06 21.69
CA THR A 225 9.45 14.14 20.70
C THR A 225 10.81 14.33 20.05
N PHE A 226 10.88 14.08 18.75
CA PHE A 226 12.06 14.30 17.94
C PHE A 226 12.07 15.72 17.41
N VAL A 227 13.10 16.46 17.80
CA VAL A 227 13.31 17.85 17.42
C VAL A 227 14.34 17.90 16.31
N PHE A 228 13.93 18.41 15.16
CA PHE A 228 14.76 18.61 13.99
C PHE A 228 15.14 20.08 13.88
N LEU A 229 16.42 20.35 13.65
CA LEU A 229 16.94 21.71 13.42
C LEU A 229 17.16 22.00 11.92
N ASN A 230 16.88 21.00 11.07
CA ASN A 230 17.05 21.05 9.63
C ASN A 230 15.77 20.58 8.92
N ALA A 231 15.16 21.48 8.14
CA ALA A 231 13.91 21.22 7.44
C ALA A 231 13.99 20.04 6.44
N LYS A 232 15.15 19.81 5.81
CA LYS A 232 15.35 18.68 4.88
C LYS A 232 15.36 17.35 5.63
N GLN A 233 16.03 17.28 6.79
CA GLN A 233 16.00 16.09 7.64
C GLN A 233 14.60 15.86 8.20
N HIS A 234 13.93 16.90 8.69
CA HIS A 234 12.54 16.82 9.16
C HIS A 234 11.64 16.24 8.08
N LYS A 235 11.63 16.82 6.87
CA LYS A 235 10.83 16.33 5.74
C LYS A 235 11.11 14.86 5.39
N LYS A 236 12.36 14.41 5.56
CA LYS A 236 12.76 13.04 5.24
C LYS A 236 12.36 12.04 6.33
N LEU A 237 12.48 12.41 7.60
CA LEU A 237 12.45 11.46 8.73
C LEU A 237 11.21 11.56 9.62
N SER A 238 10.47 12.67 9.58
CA SER A 238 9.32 12.91 10.47
C SER A 238 8.26 11.81 10.36
N ALA A 239 8.00 11.31 9.16
CA ALA A 239 7.02 10.25 8.93
C ALA A 239 7.35 8.98 9.75
N ALA A 240 8.63 8.56 9.79
CA ALA A 240 9.02 7.39 10.57
C ALA A 240 8.85 7.60 12.08
N VAL A 241 9.08 8.82 12.56
CA VAL A 241 8.84 9.18 13.97
C VAL A 241 7.36 9.06 14.30
N ILE A 242 6.50 9.66 13.46
CA ILE A 242 5.04 9.67 13.64
C ILE A 242 4.47 8.25 13.56
N PHE A 243 4.86 7.45 12.56
CA PHE A 243 4.42 6.06 12.45
C PHE A 243 4.88 5.20 13.64
N GLY A 244 5.99 5.56 14.27
CA GLY A 244 6.51 4.91 15.47
C GLY A 244 5.84 5.39 16.77
N GLY A 245 4.84 6.26 16.70
CA GLY A 245 4.08 6.76 17.85
C GLY A 245 4.76 7.91 18.60
N GLY A 246 5.77 8.56 18.01
CA GLY A 246 6.40 9.75 18.56
C GLY A 246 5.93 11.04 17.88
N ASP A 247 6.32 12.18 18.44
CA ASP A 247 6.08 13.49 17.85
C ASP A 247 7.31 13.97 17.08
N ALA A 248 7.11 14.62 15.93
CA ALA A 248 8.18 15.26 15.19
C ALA A 248 7.96 16.78 15.16
N ARG A 249 8.98 17.56 15.52
CA ARG A 249 8.94 19.03 15.51
C ARG A 249 10.13 19.60 14.74
N LEU A 250 9.87 20.62 13.94
CA LEU A 250 10.91 21.44 13.32
C LEU A 250 11.03 22.74 14.10
N ILE A 251 12.23 23.01 14.64
CA ILE A 251 12.55 24.29 15.28
C ILE A 251 13.53 25.03 14.35
N THR A 252 13.32 26.33 14.24
CA THR A 252 14.10 27.31 13.49
C THR A 252 14.40 28.51 14.40
N GLU A 253 15.13 29.49 13.88
CA GLU A 253 15.40 30.73 14.62
C GLU A 253 14.13 31.55 14.94
N GLU A 254 13.04 31.34 14.21
CA GLU A 254 11.79 32.12 14.30
C GLU A 254 10.83 31.57 15.37
N ASN A 255 10.96 30.29 15.74
CA ASN A 255 10.10 29.61 16.72
C ASN A 255 10.93 28.94 17.82
N LYS A 256 11.90 29.68 18.37
CA LYS A 256 12.78 29.19 19.43
C LYS A 256 11.98 28.79 20.67
N GLU A 257 12.38 27.68 21.24
CA GLU A 257 11.92 27.20 22.55
C GLU A 257 12.96 27.56 23.61
N ASP A 258 12.52 27.61 24.87
CA ASP A 258 13.41 27.86 26.00
C ASP A 258 14.37 26.68 26.25
N ASP A 259 15.53 26.93 26.85
CA ASP A 259 16.52 25.89 27.17
C ASP A 259 15.94 24.73 28.00
N SER A 260 14.94 25.04 28.84
CA SER A 260 14.21 24.05 29.65
C SER A 260 13.45 23.02 28.81
N PHE A 261 12.99 23.40 27.61
CA PHE A 261 12.34 22.48 26.68
C PHE A 261 13.30 21.38 26.24
N PHE A 262 14.52 21.73 25.84
CA PHE A 262 15.53 20.77 25.39
C PHE A 262 16.01 19.82 26.50
N SER A 263 15.78 20.19 27.76
CA SER A 263 16.09 19.39 28.95
C SER A 263 14.94 18.47 29.38
N ALA A 264 13.75 18.61 28.80
CA ALA A 264 12.57 17.88 29.23
C ALA A 264 12.68 16.37 28.92
N PRO A 265 12.18 15.48 29.81
CA PRO A 265 12.20 14.04 29.56
C PRO A 265 11.48 13.68 28.25
N GLY A 266 12.15 12.87 27.41
CA GLY A 266 11.57 12.39 26.16
C GLY A 266 11.86 13.27 24.94
N ILE A 267 12.52 14.42 25.10
CA ILE A 267 13.00 15.21 23.97
C ILE A 267 14.26 14.57 23.37
N CYS A 268 14.23 14.36 22.06
CA CYS A 268 15.33 13.81 21.28
C CYS A 268 15.73 14.82 20.20
N VAL A 269 16.84 15.54 20.38
CA VAL A 269 17.33 16.45 19.34
C VAL A 269 18.10 15.66 18.29
N VAL A 270 17.67 15.78 17.04
CA VAL A 270 18.28 15.09 15.90
C VAL A 270 19.48 15.89 15.43
N ASP A 271 20.65 15.26 15.43
CA ASP A 271 21.89 15.87 14.93
C ASP A 271 21.73 16.30 13.46
N ALA A 272 21.97 17.59 13.22
CA ALA A 272 21.93 18.18 11.89
C ALA A 272 23.08 17.72 10.98
N GLY A 273 24.10 17.05 11.54
CA GLY A 273 25.21 16.48 10.80
C GLY A 273 26.03 17.55 10.08
N LEU A 274 26.38 18.62 10.81
CA LEU A 274 27.25 19.72 10.34
C LEU A 274 28.70 19.22 10.17
N ARG A 275 28.94 18.31 9.23
CA ARG A 275 30.29 18.08 8.70
C ARG A 275 30.53 19.11 7.60
N ASP A 276 31.74 19.69 7.55
CA ASP A 276 32.15 20.89 6.80
C ASP A 276 31.79 20.95 5.30
N SER A 277 31.23 19.88 4.73
CA SER A 277 30.89 19.73 3.32
C SER A 277 29.42 20.03 2.95
N GLN A 278 28.54 20.45 3.88
CA GLN A 278 27.17 20.88 3.52
C GLN A 278 27.07 22.39 3.26
N ALA A 279 27.45 22.80 2.04
CA ALA A 279 27.48 24.18 1.55
C ALA A 279 26.12 24.89 1.37
N LEU A 280 25.06 24.48 2.08
CA LEU A 280 23.67 24.93 1.82
C LEU A 280 22.90 25.41 3.06
N ILE A 281 23.53 25.47 4.23
CA ILE A 281 22.91 25.99 5.45
C ILE A 281 23.46 27.41 5.70
N PRO A 282 22.61 28.44 5.86
CA PRO A 282 23.04 29.79 6.21
C PRO A 282 23.90 29.80 7.47
N ASP A 283 24.90 30.67 7.54
CA ASP A 283 25.82 30.71 8.68
C ASP A 283 25.14 31.12 9.99
N SER A 284 24.03 31.88 9.94
CA SER A 284 23.19 32.14 11.10
C SER A 284 22.60 30.85 11.68
N GLN A 285 22.01 30.02 10.80
CA GLN A 285 21.42 28.75 11.18
C GLN A 285 22.48 27.77 11.71
N LYS A 286 23.70 27.77 11.16
CA LYS A 286 24.81 26.98 11.71
C LYS A 286 25.19 27.42 13.12
N LYS A 287 25.34 28.73 13.36
CA LYS A 287 25.65 29.27 14.70
C LYS A 287 24.56 28.92 15.70
N TRP A 288 23.31 29.00 15.28
CA TRP A 288 22.17 28.63 16.12
C TRP A 288 22.14 27.13 16.46
N ILE A 289 22.36 26.26 15.48
CA ILE A 289 22.46 24.80 15.70
C ILE A 289 23.60 24.49 16.69
N HIS A 290 24.77 25.11 16.53
CA HIS A 290 25.88 24.94 17.47
C HIS A 290 25.50 25.39 18.88
N SER A 291 24.80 26.52 19.03
CA SER A 291 24.33 26.97 20.34
C SER A 291 23.42 25.95 21.03
N ILE A 292 22.53 25.27 20.29
CA ILE A 292 21.67 24.22 20.85
C ILE A 292 22.50 22.98 21.22
N MET A 293 23.46 22.59 20.37
CA MET A 293 24.35 21.47 20.67
C MET A 293 25.19 21.72 21.93
N ASP A 294 25.68 22.94 22.13
CA ASP A 294 26.41 23.35 23.33
C ASP A 294 25.53 23.27 24.58
N ILE A 295 24.25 23.67 24.50
CA ILE A 295 23.29 23.52 25.61
C ILE A 295 23.13 22.05 25.97
N LEU A 296 22.92 21.18 24.97
CA LEU A 296 22.75 19.74 25.18
C LEU A 296 24.01 19.09 25.77
N GLN A 297 25.21 19.51 25.35
CA GLN A 297 26.46 19.01 25.93
C GLN A 297 26.64 19.39 27.40
N ARG A 298 26.09 20.52 27.85
CA ARG A 298 26.14 20.93 29.26
C ARG A 298 25.16 20.17 30.15
N LEU A 299 24.18 19.49 29.54
CA LEU A 299 23.13 18.72 30.24
C LEU A 299 23.48 17.23 30.38
N LEU A 300 24.50 16.76 29.65
CA LEU A 300 25.06 15.40 29.71
C LEU A 300 26.21 15.30 30.72
#